data_AF-A0A7V9GHH3-F1
#
_entry.id   AF-A0A7V9GHH3-F1
#
_cell.length_a   1.000
_cell.length_b   1.000
_cell.length_c   1.000
_cell.angle_alpha   90.00
_cell.angle_beta   90.00
_cell.angle_gamma   90.00
#
_symmetry.space_group_name_H-M   'P 1'
#
loop_
_entity.id
_entity.type
_entity.pdbx_description
1 polymer ?
#
loop_
_entity_poly.entity_id
_entity_poly.type
_entity_poly.pdbx_seq_one_letter_code
_entity_poly.pdbx_strand_id
1 'polypeptide(L)' 'MAAVLDAVAGGRWFDDRRHPERRLRVTRHAEGTVVVSLWRGEVCSATFRLDGDDAPALLAELAAALIPPETA' A
#
# COMPACT_ATOMS: atom_id res chain seq x y z
N MET A 1 24.95 -5.63 -13.26
CA MET A 1 25.73 -6.16 -12.12
C MET A 1 24.83 -6.19 -10.89
N ALA A 2 24.62 -7.39 -10.34
CA ALA A 2 23.76 -7.80 -9.21
C ALA A 2 23.82 -6.84 -7.98
N ALA A 3 22.67 -6.47 -7.40
CA ALA A 3 22.00 -7.07 -6.20
C ALA A 3 22.73 -6.70 -4.88
N VAL A 4 22.11 -6.30 -3.76
CA VAL A 4 21.03 -6.87 -2.94
C VAL A 4 20.68 -5.83 -1.86
N LEU A 5 19.40 -5.70 -1.48
CA LEU A 5 18.91 -5.68 -0.08
C LEU A 5 17.42 -6.07 -0.15
N ASP A 6 17.09 -7.35 -0.27
CA ASP A 6 16.70 -8.17 0.88
C ASP A 6 16.58 -7.43 2.22
N ALA A 7 15.57 -6.58 2.33
CA ALA A 7 14.83 -6.51 3.58
C ALA A 7 13.48 -7.21 3.36
N VAL A 8 13.50 -8.53 3.33
CA VAL A 8 12.34 -9.36 3.69
C VAL A 8 11.90 -8.88 5.08
N ALA A 9 10.75 -8.22 5.22
CA ALA A 9 9.45 -8.88 5.21
C ALA A 9 8.43 -8.29 4.21
N GLY A 10 8.26 -8.99 3.07
CA GLY A 10 6.96 -9.24 2.40
C GLY A 10 6.02 -8.06 2.13
N GLY A 11 6.48 -7.02 1.43
CA GLY A 11 5.59 -5.95 0.95
C GLY A 11 5.10 -6.14 -0.49
N ARG A 12 3.88 -5.69 -0.80
CA ARG A 12 3.33 -5.66 -2.17
C ARG A 12 3.41 -4.26 -2.76
N TRP A 13 3.80 -4.17 -4.04
CA TRP A 13 3.82 -2.93 -4.81
C TRP A 13 2.61 -2.83 -5.75
N PHE A 14 2.19 -1.60 -6.01
CA PHE A 14 1.14 -1.22 -6.95
C PHE A 14 1.64 -0.02 -7.78
N ASP A 15 1.60 -0.14 -9.10
CA ASP A 15 2.00 0.95 -10.01
C ASP A 15 0.83 1.87 -10.31
N ASP A 16 1.06 3.19 -10.29
CA ASP A 16 0.06 4.15 -10.73
C ASP A 16 0.11 4.32 -12.26
N ARG A 17 -0.90 3.79 -12.95
CA ARG A 17 -1.00 3.87 -14.43
C ARG A 17 -1.02 5.30 -14.97
N ARG A 18 -1.33 6.31 -14.15
CA ARG A 18 -1.36 7.72 -14.54
C ARG A 18 0.02 8.38 -14.46
N HIS A 19 0.90 7.86 -13.60
CA HIS A 19 2.22 8.42 -13.31
C HIS A 19 3.22 7.30 -13.08
N PRO A 20 4.02 6.91 -14.09
CA PRO A 20 4.88 5.72 -14.03
C PRO A 20 5.97 5.80 -12.95
N GLU A 21 6.33 7.00 -12.50
CA GLU A 21 7.25 7.20 -11.39
C GLU A 21 6.59 7.02 -10.00
N ARG A 22 5.25 7.05 -9.93
CA ARG A 22 4.50 6.95 -8.67
C ARG A 22 4.08 5.51 -8.41
N ARG A 23 4.50 4.99 -7.27
CA ARG A 23 4.19 3.62 -6.81
C ARG A 23 3.65 3.65 -5.39
N LEU A 24 2.75 2.73 -5.08
CA LEU A 24 2.27 2.47 -3.73
C LEU A 24 2.86 1.15 -3.24
N ARG A 25 3.32 1.12 -1.99
CA ARG A 25 3.80 -0.10 -1.32
C ARG A 25 2.99 -0.36 -0.07
N VAL A 26 2.57 -1.61 0.12
CA VAL A 26 1.98 -2.10 1.37
C VAL A 26 2.98 -3.06 2.01
N THR A 27 3.39 -2.79 3.24
CA THR A 27 4.31 -3.64 4.02
C THR A 27 3.72 -3.95 5.38
N ARG A 28 4.07 -5.11 5.95
CA ARG A 28 3.71 -5.48 7.32
C ARG A 28 4.94 -5.35 8.22
N HIS A 29 4.77 -4.73 9.38
CA HIS A 29 5.80 -4.69 10.42
C HIS A 29 5.47 -5.68 11.56
N ALA A 30 6.40 -5.81 12.51
CA ALA A 30 6.12 -6.52 13.76
C ALA A 30 4.89 -5.92 14.46
N GLU A 31 4.21 -6.71 15.29
CA GLU A 31 3.08 -6.25 16.12
C GLU A 31 1.80 -5.87 15.34
N GLY A 32 1.63 -6.35 14.10
CA GLY A 32 0.35 -6.26 13.39
C GLY A 32 0.12 -4.96 12.63
N THR A 33 1.04 -3.99 12.71
CA THR A 33 0.96 -2.75 11.95
C THR A 33 1.13 -2.97 10.44
N VAL A 34 0.23 -2.39 9.66
CA VAL A 34 0.33 -2.32 8.20
C VAL A 34 0.78 -0.92 7.80
N VAL A 35 1.76 -0.84 6.91
CA VAL A 35 2.31 0.43 6.44
C VAL A 35 2.02 0.58 4.96
N VAL A 36 1.32 1.65 4.61
CA VAL A 36 1.04 2.05 3.24
C VAL A 36 1.93 3.25 2.92
N SER A 37 2.78 3.13 1.90
CA SER A 37 3.71 4.20 1.52
C SER A 37 3.59 4.55 0.05
N LEU A 38 3.70 5.83 -0.25
CA LEU A 38 3.79 6.37 -1.60
C LEU A 38 5.24 6.67 -1.92
N TRP A 39 5.65 6.30 -3.13
CA TRP A 39 7.00 6.42 -3.62
C TRP A 39 7.01 7.16 -4.94
N ARG A 40 8.02 8.00 -5.14
CA ARG A 40 8.34 8.64 -6.42
C ARG A 40 9.75 8.22 -6.83
N GLY A 41 9.84 7.33 -7.82
CA GLY A 41 11.08 6.62 -8.09
C GLY A 41 11.53 5.85 -6.85
N GLU A 42 12.72 6.16 -6.36
CA GLU A 42 13.35 5.53 -5.20
C GLU A 42 13.15 6.32 -3.89
N VAL A 43 12.39 7.42 -3.91
CA VAL A 43 12.14 8.26 -2.73
C VAL A 43 10.75 7.99 -2.18
N CYS A 44 10.65 7.61 -0.91
CA CYS A 44 9.37 7.57 -0.21
C CYS A 44 8.89 9.00 0.04
N SER A 45 7.76 9.39 -0.55
CA SER A 45 7.20 10.74 -0.46
C SER A 45 6.12 10.87 0.61
N ALA A 46 5.46 9.78 0.98
CA ALA A 46 4.50 9.75 2.08
C ALA A 46 4.36 8.35 2.66
N THR A 47 3.98 8.26 3.94
CA THR A 47 3.70 6.99 4.63
C THR A 47 2.50 7.16 5.55
N PHE A 48 1.68 6.13 5.63
CA PHE A 48 0.56 5.99 6.54
C PHE A 48 0.67 4.65 7.27
N ARG A 49 0.51 4.66 8.59
CA ARG A 49 0.53 3.45 9.43
C ARG A 49 -0.90 3.15 9.86
N LEU A 50 -1.35 1.94 9.57
CA LEU A 50 -2.61 1.38 10.05
C LEU A 50 -2.29 0.45 11.20
N ASP A 51 -3.07 0.59 12.28
CA ASP A 51 -3.13 -0.46 13.28
C ASP A 51 -3.70 -1.75 12.68
N GLY A 52 -3.38 -2.89 13.28
CA GLY A 52 -3.92 -4.18 12.88
C GLY A 52 -5.44 -4.21 12.94
N ASP A 53 -6.05 -3.48 13.88
CA ASP A 53 -7.51 -3.40 14.05
C ASP A 53 -8.19 -2.51 12.99
N ASP A 54 -7.48 -1.52 12.43
CA ASP A 54 -8.00 -0.61 11.40
C ASP A 54 -7.86 -1.16 9.98
N ALA A 55 -6.90 -2.06 9.75
CA ALA A 55 -6.64 -2.62 8.42
C ALA A 55 -7.87 -3.34 7.81
N PRO A 56 -8.66 -4.14 8.57
CA PRO A 56 -9.91 -4.71 8.07
C PRO A 56 -10.94 -3.67 7.63
N ALA A 57 -11.05 -2.55 8.33
CA ALA A 57 -11.98 -1.48 7.97
C ALA A 57 -11.59 -0.86 6.62
N LEU A 58 -10.30 -0.59 6.40
CA LEU A 58 -9.82 -0.12 5.10
C LEU A 58 -10.12 -1.12 3.96
N LEU A 59 -9.95 -2.42 4.21
CA LEU A 59 -10.27 -3.45 3.21
C LEU A 59 -11.77 -3.47 2.88
N ALA A 60 -12.63 -3.28 3.88
CA ALA A 60 -14.07 -3.18 3.69
C ALA A 60 -14.44 -1.96 2.82
N GLU A 61 -13.86 -0.80 3.10
CA GLU A 61 -14.05 0.41 2.28
C GLU A 61 -13.58 0.21 0.84
N LEU A 62 -12.41 -0.40 0.63
CA LEU A 62 -11.91 -0.72 -0.70
C LEU A 62 -12.84 -1.68 -1.45
N ALA A 63 -13.39 -2.69 -0.77
CA ALA A 63 -14.34 -3.63 -1.37
C ALA A 63 -15.67 -2.95 -1.70
N ALA A 64 -16.19 -2.11 -0.80
CA ALA A 64 -17.42 -1.35 -1.01
C ALA A 64 -17.29 -0.39 -2.21
N ALA A 65 -16.13 0.25 -2.40
CA ALA A 65 -15.87 1.15 -3.52
C ALA A 65 -15.88 0.46 -4.90
N LEU A 66 -15.81 -0.87 -4.96
CA LEU A 66 -15.96 -1.62 -6.22
C LEU A 66 -17.41 -1.80 -6.63
N ILE A 67 -18.35 -1.61 -5.70
CA ILE A 67 -19.77 -1.69 -5.97
C ILE A 67 -20.22 -0.31 -6.45
N PRO A 68 -20.75 -0.18 -7.68
CA PRO A 68 -21.26 1.10 -8.15
C PRO A 68 -22.39 1.58 -7.22
N PRO A 69 -22.49 2.89 -6.94
CA PRO A 69 -23.59 3.40 -6.15
C PRO A 69 -24.90 3.05 -6.85
N GLU A 70 -25.88 2.56 -6.09
CA GLU A 70 -27.21 2.30 -6.63
C GLU A 70 -27.79 3.64 -7.10
N THR A 71 -28.01 3.76 -8.40
CA THR A 71 -28.65 4.95 -8.97
C THR A 71 -30.11 4.96 -8.52
N ALA A 72 -30.40 5.72 -7.47
CA ALA A 72 -31.77 6.04 -7.07
C ALA A 72 -32.47 6.95 -8.10
#